data_AF-A0A535TB82-F1
#
_entry.id   AF-A0A535TB82-F1
#
_cell.length_a   1.000
_cell.length_b   1.000
_cell.length_c   1.000
_cell.angle_alpha   90.00
_cell.angle_beta   90.00
_cell.angle_gamma   90.00
#
_symmetry.space_group_name_H-M   'P 1'
#
loop_
_entity.id
_entity.type
_entity.pdbx_description
1 polymer ?
#
loop_
_entity_poly.entity_id
_entity_poly.type
_entity_poly.pdbx_seq_one_letter_code
_entity_poly.pdbx_strand_id
1 'polypeptide(L)'
;ASHPRVEVSVRTGHSEDVVELVLRDDVQLGLGRAINHPDLDLRPFHREELVLVCAPDHPFVRRKSVALAEVTNEKLIMFDRTSSYYEITQSAFVSSGVRLRRFMEMDSIEAAKKMVERGLGVAL
;
A
#
# COMPACT_ATOMS: atom_id res chain seq x y z
N ALA A 1 -28.76 -4.40 -9.12
CA ALA A 1 -27.97 -5.54 -8.62
C ALA A 1 -28.28 -6.77 -9.46
N SER A 2 -27.28 -7.43 -10.05
CA SER A 2 -27.51 -8.55 -10.98
C SER A 2 -27.82 -9.88 -10.28
N HIS A 3 -27.50 -10.00 -8.97
CA HIS A 3 -27.73 -11.21 -8.17
C HIS A 3 -28.31 -10.87 -6.78
N PRO A 4 -29.61 -10.56 -6.67
CA PRO A 4 -30.22 -10.05 -5.43
C PRO A 4 -30.37 -11.09 -4.31
N ARG A 5 -30.20 -12.38 -4.60
CA ARG A 5 -30.26 -13.47 -3.61
C ARG A 5 -28.89 -13.85 -3.03
N VAL A 6 -27.82 -13.18 -3.47
CA VAL A 6 -26.47 -13.44 -2.96
C VAL A 6 -26.21 -12.49 -1.81
N GLU A 7 -25.92 -13.05 -0.64
CA GLU A 7 -25.40 -12.31 0.50
C GLU A 7 -23.88 -12.32 0.48
N VAL A 8 -23.26 -11.17 0.78
CA VAL A 8 -21.81 -11.00 0.75
C VAL A 8 -21.34 -10.55 2.13
N SER A 9 -20.39 -11.27 2.71
CA SER A 9 -19.66 -10.86 3.90
C SER A 9 -18.23 -10.49 3.53
N VAL A 10 -17.72 -9.37 4.05
CA VAL A 10 -16.34 -8.91 3.83
C VAL A 10 -15.59 -8.95 5.15
N ARG A 11 -14.39 -9.53 5.12
CA ARG A 11 -13.41 -9.49 6.21
C ARG A 11 -12.15 -8.81 5.70
N THR A 12 -11.51 -8.03 6.56
CA THR A 12 -10.29 -7.27 6.24
C THR A 12 -9.17 -7.69 7.16
N GLY A 13 -7.95 -7.78 6.63
CA GLY A 13 -6.73 -8.11 7.35
C GLY A 13 -5.52 -7.91 6.45
N HIS A 14 -4.32 -8.21 6.97
CA HIS A 14 -3.10 -8.25 6.17
C HIS A 14 -3.16 -9.43 5.18
N SER A 15 -2.23 -9.48 4.22
CA SER A 15 -2.26 -10.52 3.19
C SER A 15 -2.10 -11.92 3.78
N GLU A 16 -1.31 -12.03 4.85
CA GLU A 16 -1.12 -13.24 5.65
C GLU A 16 -2.41 -13.68 6.33
N ASP A 17 -3.17 -12.75 6.91
CA ASP A 17 -4.47 -13.04 7.54
C ASP A 17 -5.47 -13.54 6.49
N VAL A 18 -5.49 -12.91 5.31
CA VAL A 18 -6.36 -13.31 4.20
C VAL A 18 -6.01 -14.72 3.72
N VAL A 19 -4.72 -15.04 3.59
CA VAL A 19 -4.25 -16.39 3.24
C VAL A 19 -4.73 -17.42 4.26
N GLU A 20 -4.56 -17.15 5.55
CA GLU A 20 -5.01 -18.04 6.63
C GLU A 20 -6.53 -18.25 6.60
N LEU A 21 -7.32 -17.19 6.36
CA LEU A 21 -8.77 -17.30 6.26
C LEU A 21 -9.19 -18.20 5.09
N VAL A 22 -8.48 -18.15 3.96
CA VAL A 22 -8.77 -19.03 2.80
C VAL A 22 -8.37 -20.47 3.13
N LEU A 23 -7.18 -20.68 3.70
CA LEU A 23 -6.67 -22.02 4.03
C LEU A 23 -7.54 -22.76 5.08
N ARG A 24 -8.25 -22.01 5.92
CA ARG A 24 -9.17 -22.54 6.93
C ARG A 24 -10.61 -22.70 6.45
N ASP A 25 -10.88 -22.43 5.16
CA ASP A 25 -12.22 -22.40 4.58
C ASP A 25 -13.18 -21.39 5.26
N ASP A 26 -12.65 -20.40 6.00
CA ASP A 26 -13.45 -19.34 6.65
C ASP A 26 -14.00 -18.33 5.63
N VAL A 27 -13.34 -18.19 4.48
CA VAL A 27 -13.76 -17.38 3.34
C VAL A 27 -13.53 -18.15 2.03
N GLN A 28 -14.37 -17.90 1.02
CA GLN A 28 -14.26 -18.61 -0.26
C GLN A 28 -13.22 -18.01 -1.20
N LEU A 29 -12.90 -16.72 -1.04
CA LEU A 29 -11.99 -15.97 -1.91
C LEU A 29 -11.20 -14.96 -1.09
N GLY A 30 -9.90 -14.86 -1.36
CA GLY A 30 -9.01 -13.84 -0.83
C GLY A 30 -8.60 -12.83 -1.89
N LEU A 31 -8.53 -11.55 -1.52
CA LEU A 31 -7.96 -10.48 -2.34
C LEU A 31 -6.81 -9.85 -1.56
N GLY A 32 -5.61 -9.85 -2.14
CA GLY A 32 -4.42 -9.35 -1.46
C GLY A 32 -3.18 -9.48 -2.32
N ARG A 33 -2.02 -9.24 -1.71
CA ARG A 33 -0.73 -9.48 -2.36
C ARG A 33 -0.49 -10.98 -2.48
N ALA A 34 0.16 -11.38 -3.57
CA ALA A 34 0.47 -12.78 -3.80
C ALA A 34 1.45 -13.29 -2.74
N ILE A 35 1.00 -14.26 -1.94
CA ILE A 35 1.82 -15.05 -1.02
C ILE A 35 1.73 -16.48 -1.54
N ASN A 36 2.86 -17.02 -2.01
CA ASN A 36 2.90 -18.36 -2.57
C ASN A 36 2.63 -19.41 -1.48
N HIS A 37 1.66 -20.28 -1.73
CA HIS A 37 1.36 -21.41 -0.86
C HIS A 37 0.94 -22.61 -1.73
N PRO A 38 1.40 -23.84 -1.43
CA PRO A 38 1.11 -25.02 -2.26
C PRO A 38 -0.39 -25.35 -2.36
N ASP A 39 -1.15 -24.99 -1.32
CA ASP A 39 -2.59 -25.28 -1.25
C ASP A 39 -3.49 -24.14 -1.77
N LEU A 40 -2.91 -23.12 -2.43
CA LEU A 40 -3.66 -21.99 -2.99
C LEU A 40 -3.53 -21.90 -4.51
N ASP A 41 -4.66 -21.74 -5.21
CA ASP A 41 -4.70 -21.29 -6.61
C ASP A 41 -4.66 -19.76 -6.65
N LEU A 42 -3.52 -19.19 -7.07
CA LEU A 42 -3.33 -17.75 -7.16
C LEU A 42 -3.58 -17.25 -8.59
N ARG A 43 -4.50 -16.29 -8.73
CA ARG A 43 -4.82 -15.68 -10.03
C ARG A 43 -4.55 -14.19 -10.02
N PRO A 44 -3.68 -13.68 -10.92
CA PRO A 44 -3.50 -12.24 -11.09
C PRO A 44 -4.82 -11.60 -11.52
N PHE A 45 -5.30 -10.67 -10.70
CA PHE A 45 -6.55 -9.96 -10.96
C PHE A 45 -6.31 -8.50 -11.35
N HIS A 46 -5.40 -7.84 -10.65
CA HIS A 46 -5.13 -6.42 -10.84
C HIS A 46 -3.65 -6.11 -10.62
N ARG A 47 -3.14 -5.11 -11.36
CA ARG A 47 -1.80 -4.55 -11.18
C ARG A 47 -1.96 -3.11 -10.75
N GLU A 48 -1.40 -2.81 -9.60
CA GLU A 48 -1.37 -1.45 -9.04
C GLU A 48 0.01 -0.84 -9.22
N GLU A 49 0.04 0.47 -9.49
CA GLU A 49 1.26 1.26 -9.53
C GLU A 49 1.46 1.95 -8.18
N LEU A 50 2.67 1.82 -7.62
CA LEU A 50 3.09 2.63 -6.48
C LEU A 50 3.42 4.03 -6.98
N VAL A 51 2.72 5.04 -6.47
CA VAL A 51 2.82 6.42 -6.96
C VAL A 51 3.13 7.38 -5.82
N LEU A 52 3.87 8.45 -6.14
CA LEU A 52 4.10 9.52 -5.17
C LEU A 52 2.83 10.35 -4.99
N VAL A 53 2.33 10.40 -3.76
CA VAL A 53 1.17 11.21 -3.37
C VAL A 53 1.63 12.41 -2.56
N CYS A 54 1.17 13.60 -2.94
CA CYS A 54 1.49 14.86 -2.27
C CYS A 54 0.26 15.79 -2.23
N ALA A 55 0.31 16.83 -1.38
CA ALA A 55 -0.75 17.81 -1.29
C ALA A 55 -0.95 18.55 -2.63
N PRO A 56 -2.17 19.04 -2.96
CA PRO A 56 -2.44 19.71 -4.24
C PRO A 56 -1.59 20.96 -4.53
N ASP A 57 -1.08 21.61 -3.48
CA ASP A 57 -0.20 22.78 -3.53
C ASP A 57 1.29 22.43 -3.50
N HIS A 58 1.65 21.15 -3.39
CA HIS A 58 3.04 20.71 -3.33
C HIS A 58 3.78 20.95 -4.66
N PRO A 59 5.06 21.38 -4.66
CA PRO A 59 5.82 21.64 -5.89
C PRO A 59 5.89 20.46 -6.87
N PHE A 60 5.82 19.24 -6.36
CA PHE A 60 5.82 18.02 -7.17
C PHE A 60 4.58 17.85 -8.05
N VAL A 61 3.44 18.45 -7.72
CA VAL A 61 2.18 18.32 -8.51
C VAL A 61 2.36 18.79 -9.95
N ARG A 62 3.25 19.76 -10.21
CA ARG A 62 3.49 20.31 -11.56
C ARG A 62 4.46 19.47 -12.39
N ARG A 63 5.00 18.39 -11.83
CA ARG A 63 6.06 17.59 -12.45
C ARG A 63 5.49 16.27 -12.95
N LYS A 64 5.94 15.82 -14.13
CA LYS A 64 5.59 14.51 -14.68
C LYS A 64 6.27 13.35 -13.93
N SER A 65 7.43 13.61 -13.33
CA SER A 65 8.18 12.63 -12.55
C SER A 65 9.06 13.33 -11.51
N VAL A 66 9.35 12.61 -10.43
CA VAL A 66 10.19 13.03 -9.31
C VAL A 66 11.17 11.92 -9.01
N ALA A 67 12.46 12.24 -8.87
CA ALA A 67 13.45 11.23 -8.50
C ALA A 67 13.31 10.88 -7.02
N LEU A 68 13.51 9.61 -6.66
CA LEU A 68 13.46 9.17 -5.25
C LEU A 68 14.44 9.92 -4.34
N ALA A 69 15.59 10.36 -4.89
CA ALA A 69 16.53 11.21 -4.17
C ALA A 69 15.90 12.53 -3.72
N GLU A 70 15.04 13.14 -4.54
CA GLU A 70 14.35 14.39 -4.22
C GLU A 70 13.30 14.18 -3.13
N VAL A 71 12.63 13.01 -3.11
CA VAL A 71 11.66 12.64 -2.08
C VAL A 71 12.30 12.60 -0.68
N THR A 72 13.61 12.30 -0.57
CA THR A 72 14.29 12.33 0.73
C THR A 72 14.45 13.72 1.35
N ASN A 73 14.25 14.77 0.54
CA ASN A 73 14.19 16.14 1.02
C ASN A 73 12.83 16.50 1.61
N GLU A 74 11.86 15.59 1.55
CA GLU A 74 10.57 15.70 2.22
C GLU A 74 10.49 14.80 3.47
N LYS A 75 9.40 14.94 4.22
CA LYS A 75 9.03 13.98 5.25
C LYS A 75 8.16 12.90 4.60
N LEU A 76 8.61 11.65 4.62
CA LEU A 76 7.86 10.54 4.03
C LEU A 76 6.82 10.01 5.03
N ILE A 77 5.60 9.83 4.60
CA ILE A 77 4.55 9.12 5.32
C ILE A 77 4.64 7.66 4.87
N MET A 78 4.99 6.78 5.80
CA MET A 78 5.11 5.35 5.55
C MET A 78 4.02 4.61 6.30
N PHE A 79 3.62 3.46 5.76
CA PHE A 79 2.87 2.48 6.54
C PHE A 79 3.77 1.79 7.57
N ASP A 80 3.15 1.23 8.59
CA ASP A 80 3.84 0.38 9.57
C ASP A 80 4.56 -0.81 8.91
N ARG A 81 5.41 -1.45 9.70
CA ARG A 81 6.25 -2.56 9.24
C ARG A 81 5.49 -3.85 8.92
N THR A 82 4.23 -3.97 9.33
CA THR A 82 3.40 -5.14 8.99
C THR A 82 2.69 -4.94 7.65
N SER A 83 2.76 -3.74 7.07
CA SER A 83 2.24 -3.45 5.74
C SER A 83 3.20 -3.90 4.64
N SER A 84 2.67 -4.62 3.65
CA SER A 84 3.39 -4.90 2.40
C SER A 84 3.88 -3.62 1.67
N TYR A 85 3.20 -2.48 1.85
CA TYR A 85 3.64 -1.21 1.28
C TYR A 85 4.91 -0.67 1.94
N TYR A 86 5.17 -0.99 3.22
CA TYR A 86 6.43 -0.65 3.87
C TYR A 86 7.59 -1.34 3.16
N GLU A 87 7.49 -2.65 2.94
CA GLU A 87 8.53 -3.43 2.26
C GLU A 87 8.78 -2.96 0.83
N ILE A 88 7.70 -2.71 0.07
CA ILE A 88 7.78 -2.21 -1.31
C ILE A 88 8.46 -0.84 -1.34
N THR A 89 8.01 0.09 -0.50
CA THR A 89 8.57 1.45 -0.43
C THR A 89 10.04 1.41 -0.02
N GLN A 90 10.36 0.68 1.04
CA GLN A 90 11.73 0.55 1.53
C GLN A 90 12.65 -0.07 0.48
N SER A 91 12.19 -1.12 -0.21
CA SER A 91 12.94 -1.74 -1.30
C SER A 91 13.21 -0.75 -2.43
N ALA A 92 12.23 0.10 -2.80
CA ALA A 92 12.43 1.12 -3.83
C ALA A 92 13.56 2.11 -3.48
N PHE A 93 13.64 2.55 -2.21
CA PHE A 93 14.73 3.41 -1.74
C PHE A 93 16.08 2.70 -1.73
N VAL A 94 16.13 1.48 -1.19
CA VAL A 94 17.35 0.66 -1.12
C VAL A 94 17.90 0.39 -2.53
N SER A 95 17.05 -0.08 -3.45
CA SER A 95 17.45 -0.35 -4.84
C SER A 95 17.91 0.89 -5.60
N SER A 96 17.51 2.09 -5.16
CA SER A 96 17.95 3.36 -5.74
C SER A 96 19.25 3.89 -5.12
N GLY A 97 19.82 3.21 -4.12
CA GLY A 97 20.99 3.68 -3.39
C GLY A 97 20.71 4.91 -2.51
N VAL A 98 19.44 5.20 -2.24
CA VAL A 98 18.99 6.39 -1.54
C VAL A 98 18.57 6.00 -0.13
N ARG A 99 19.15 6.64 0.89
CA ARG A 99 18.78 6.40 2.28
C ARG A 99 17.61 7.29 2.70
N LEU A 100 16.53 6.68 3.17
CA LEU A 100 15.42 7.40 3.78
C LEU A 100 15.86 8.11 5.07
N ARG A 101 15.58 9.42 5.19
CA ARG A 101 16.09 10.26 6.29
C ARG A 101 15.03 10.66 7.32
N ARG A 102 13.83 11.03 6.87
CA ARG A 102 12.75 11.53 7.71
C ARG A 102 11.46 10.86 7.30
N PHE A 103 10.86 10.12 8.23
CA PHE A 103 9.55 9.53 8.01
C PHE A 103 8.64 9.63 9.23
N MET A 104 7.34 9.49 8.99
CA MET A 104 6.32 9.23 9.99
C MET A 104 5.58 7.96 9.62
N GLU A 105 5.20 7.18 10.61
CA GLU A 105 4.54 5.88 10.44
C GLU A 105 3.04 6.01 10.67
N MET A 106 2.23 5.43 9.79
CA MET A 106 0.77 5.38 9.84
C MET A 106 0.27 3.93 9.79
N ASP A 107 -0.79 3.65 10.51
CA ASP A 107 -1.45 2.34 10.57
C ASP A 107 -2.61 2.19 9.58
N SER A 108 -2.97 3.26 8.87
CA SER A 108 -4.11 3.26 7.95
C SER A 108 -3.95 4.24 6.79
N ILE A 109 -4.50 3.84 5.64
CA ILE A 109 -4.47 4.64 4.40
C ILE A 109 -5.20 5.97 4.56
N GLU A 110 -6.28 6.00 5.33
CA GLU A 110 -7.03 7.22 5.57
C GLU A 110 -6.25 8.21 6.45
N ALA A 111 -5.52 7.73 7.47
CA ALA A 111 -4.61 8.58 8.23
C ALA A 111 -3.50 9.14 7.34
N ALA A 112 -2.84 8.29 6.54
CA ALA A 112 -1.79 8.72 5.62
C ALA A 112 -2.28 9.80 4.64
N LYS A 113 -3.44 9.60 4.01
CA LYS A 113 -4.08 10.59 3.14
C LYS A 113 -4.33 11.92 3.86
N LYS A 114 -4.87 11.89 5.09
CA LYS A 114 -5.11 13.10 5.89
C LYS A 114 -3.82 13.85 6.23
N MET A 115 -2.73 13.15 6.47
CA MET A 115 -1.42 13.77 6.73
C MET A 115 -0.85 14.42 5.47
N VAL A 116 -1.00 13.77 4.32
CA VAL A 116 -0.63 14.36 3.01
C VAL A 116 -1.49 15.60 2.71
N GLU A 117 -2.81 15.52 2.87
CA GLU A 117 -3.74 16.64 2.64
C GLU A 117 -3.40 17.87 3.51
N ARG A 118 -2.86 17.64 4.71
CA ARG A 118 -2.43 18.71 5.64
C ARG A 118 -1.02 19.25 5.36
N GLY A 119 -0.34 18.76 4.31
CA GLY A 119 1.01 19.18 3.95
C GLY A 119 2.09 18.72 4.95
N LEU A 120 1.83 17.66 5.72
CA LEU A 120 2.76 17.18 6.77
C LEU A 120 3.82 16.21 6.23
N GLY A 121 3.72 15.85 4.95
CA GLY A 121 4.65 14.99 4.24
C GLY A 121 4.10 14.55 2.88
N VAL A 122 4.84 13.68 2.22
CA VAL A 122 4.45 12.97 0.99
C VAL A 122 4.39 11.47 1.27
N ALA A 123 3.63 10.70 0.50
CA ALA A 123 3.48 9.25 0.68
C ALA A 123 3.78 8.50 -0.63
N LEU A 124 4.10 7.21 -0.51
CA LEU A 124 4.22 6.26 -1.62
C LEU A 124 3.22 5.12 -1.41
#